data_AF-A0A9D5BEV3-F1
#
_entry.id   AF-A0A9D5BEV3-F1
#
_cell.length_a   1.000
_cell.length_b   1.000
_cell.length_c   1.000
_cell.angle_alpha   90.00
_cell.angle_beta   90.00
_cell.angle_gamma   90.00
#
_symmetry.space_group_name_H-M   'P 1'
#
loop_
_entity.id
_entity.type
_entity.pdbx_description
1 polymer ?
#
loop_
_entity_poly.entity_id
_entity_poly.type
_entity_poly.pdbx_seq_one_letter_code
_entity_poly.pdbx_strand_id
1 'polypeptide(L)'
;MKIFKGYTNNHHRPEALIVERYITEEALEFYSNYLLETESIGILKSCHANRFEGRGTQGLNVKSMGRDVVLQTYFYILNNLSVVEPYMATHKEVIKKKYPRMNDKLLLTQHNKEFISWFDMRISNDYYASEIIKWLLYMPNFTLITWTTCKISNYSFYIKAKDDCSTMQNSKVMVETESVYFSS
;
A
#
# COMPACT_ATOMS: atom_id res chain seq x y z
N MET A 1 -10.49 -9.21 41.90
CA MET A 1 -10.65 -10.67 41.65
C MET A 1 -11.30 -11.01 40.29
N LYS A 2 -11.05 -10.26 39.20
CA LYS A 2 -11.61 -10.59 37.87
C LYS A 2 -10.78 -11.62 37.07
N ILE A 3 -9.48 -11.72 37.37
CA ILE A 3 -8.49 -12.47 36.57
C ILE A 3 -8.68 -13.99 36.74
N PHE A 4 -8.81 -14.48 37.98
CA PHE A 4 -8.91 -15.92 38.27
C PHE A 4 -10.19 -16.61 37.78
N LYS A 5 -11.21 -15.84 37.37
CA LYS A 5 -12.48 -16.39 36.86
C LYS A 5 -12.30 -17.15 35.54
N GLY A 6 -11.25 -16.83 34.78
CA GLY A 6 -10.90 -17.52 33.54
C GLY A 6 -10.10 -18.82 33.75
N TYR A 7 -9.58 -19.09 34.94
CA TYR A 7 -8.72 -20.26 35.20
C TYR A 7 -9.49 -21.52 35.61
N THR A 8 -10.72 -21.36 36.08
CA THR A 8 -11.55 -22.46 36.56
C THR A 8 -12.41 -23.03 35.44
N ASN A 9 -11.80 -23.65 34.42
CA ASN A 9 -12.55 -24.33 33.35
C ASN A 9 -13.10 -25.71 33.77
N ASN A 10 -12.56 -26.29 34.85
CA ASN A 10 -13.06 -27.54 35.43
C ASN A 10 -13.37 -27.32 36.92
N HIS A 11 -14.64 -27.54 37.29
CA HIS A 11 -15.16 -27.26 38.63
C HIS A 11 -14.78 -28.31 39.70
N HIS A 12 -14.14 -29.41 39.33
CA HIS A 12 -13.84 -30.48 40.28
C HIS A 12 -12.66 -30.16 41.21
N ARG A 13 -11.75 -29.26 40.80
CA ARG A 13 -10.60 -28.77 41.60
C ARG A 13 -10.19 -27.34 41.19
N PRO A 14 -11.03 -26.34 41.49
CA PRO A 14 -10.81 -24.97 41.01
C PRO A 14 -9.54 -24.33 41.57
N GLU A 15 -9.18 -24.61 42.82
CA GLU A 15 -7.98 -24.05 43.47
C GLU A 15 -6.69 -24.55 42.81
N ALA A 16 -6.62 -25.84 42.51
CA ALA A 16 -5.45 -26.45 41.87
C ALA A 16 -5.20 -25.88 40.46
N LEU A 17 -6.27 -25.66 39.69
CA LEU A 17 -6.18 -25.09 38.33
C LEU A 17 -5.80 -23.62 38.33
N ILE A 18 -6.25 -22.85 39.33
CA ILE A 18 -5.84 -21.46 39.52
C ILE A 18 -4.32 -21.42 39.75
N VAL A 19 -3.81 -22.27 40.64
CA VAL A 19 -2.37 -22.34 40.96
C VAL A 19 -1.57 -22.77 39.73
N GLU A 20 -2.00 -23.81 39.03
CA GLU A 20 -1.31 -24.33 37.83
C GLU A 20 -1.22 -23.29 36.71
N ARG A 21 -2.33 -22.62 36.39
CA ARG A 21 -2.34 -21.58 35.35
C ARG A 21 -1.55 -20.35 35.76
N TYR A 22 -1.66 -19.93 37.02
CA TYR A 22 -0.91 -18.79 37.51
C TYR A 22 0.60 -19.03 37.44
N ILE A 23 1.06 -20.21 37.87
CA ILE A 23 2.48 -20.60 37.74
C ILE A 23 2.92 -20.62 36.27
N THR A 24 2.06 -21.11 35.37
CA THR A 24 2.37 -21.16 33.93
C THR A 24 2.48 -19.77 33.33
N GLU A 25 1.58 -18.85 33.68
CA GLU A 25 1.61 -17.46 33.20
C GLU A 25 2.82 -16.69 33.75
N GLU A 26 3.11 -16.80 35.04
CA GLU A 26 4.30 -16.17 35.67
C GLU A 26 5.60 -16.72 35.08
N ALA A 27 5.67 -18.03 34.81
CA ALA A 27 6.81 -18.61 34.13
C ALA A 27 6.95 -18.06 32.70
N LEU A 28 5.85 -17.98 31.94
CA LEU A 28 5.86 -17.41 30.58
C LEU A 28 6.25 -15.93 30.57
N GLU A 29 5.78 -15.15 31.53
CA GLU A 29 6.12 -13.72 31.68
C GLU A 29 7.58 -13.53 32.10
N PHE A 30 8.08 -14.38 32.99
CA PHE A 30 9.50 -14.41 33.33
C PHE A 30 10.36 -14.73 32.10
N TYR A 31 10.02 -15.80 31.37
CA TYR A 31 10.77 -16.20 30.19
C TYR A 31 10.63 -15.21 29.03
N SER A 32 9.48 -14.55 28.84
CA SER A 32 9.30 -13.60 27.74
C SER A 32 10.30 -12.44 27.81
N ASN A 33 10.63 -11.97 29.02
CA ASN A 33 11.63 -10.92 29.25
C ASN A 33 13.07 -11.36 28.94
N TYR A 34 13.39 -12.65 29.08
CA TYR A 34 14.71 -13.21 28.75
C TYR A 34 14.82 -13.72 27.30
N LEU A 35 13.68 -14.06 26.69
CA LEU A 35 13.60 -14.66 25.36
C LEU A 35 13.34 -13.62 24.25
N LEU A 36 13.32 -12.31 24.55
CA LEU A 36 13.14 -11.22 23.57
C LEU A 36 14.07 -11.34 22.35
N GLU A 37 15.24 -11.95 22.49
CA GLU A 37 16.21 -12.17 21.41
C GLU A 37 16.25 -13.61 20.88
N THR A 38 15.49 -14.54 21.46
CA THR A 38 15.51 -15.95 21.06
C THR A 38 14.40 -16.29 20.09
N GLU A 39 14.71 -17.14 19.13
CA GLU A 39 13.74 -17.63 18.15
C GLU A 39 12.64 -18.44 18.87
N SER A 40 11.38 -18.04 18.71
CA SER A 40 10.25 -18.79 19.26
C SER A 40 10.17 -20.18 18.62
N ILE A 41 10.53 -21.20 19.40
CA ILE A 41 10.47 -22.60 18.97
C ILE A 41 9.00 -22.98 18.77
N GLY A 42 8.63 -23.40 17.54
CA GLY A 42 7.27 -23.81 17.19
C GLY A 42 6.44 -22.76 16.45
N ILE A 43 6.87 -21.49 16.43
CA ILE A 43 6.36 -20.52 15.46
C ILE A 43 7.26 -20.65 14.23
N LEU A 44 6.69 -21.10 13.11
CA LEU A 44 7.42 -21.12 11.84
C LEU A 44 7.96 -19.71 11.58
N LYS A 45 9.29 -19.54 11.70
CA LYS A 45 9.96 -18.41 11.10
C LYS A 45 9.54 -18.40 9.65
N SER A 46 8.80 -17.35 9.27
CA SER A 46 8.47 -17.10 7.88
C SER A 46 9.75 -17.27 7.06
N CYS A 47 9.77 -18.18 6.09
CA CYS A 47 10.88 -18.38 5.15
C CYS A 47 11.16 -17.13 4.28
N HIS A 48 10.52 -16.00 4.60
CA HIS A 48 10.42 -14.79 3.82
C HIS A 48 10.70 -13.53 4.67
N ALA A 49 11.19 -13.68 5.90
CA ALA A 49 11.66 -12.56 6.71
C ALA A 49 12.56 -11.63 5.87
N ASN A 50 12.29 -10.32 5.94
CA ASN A 50 12.94 -9.23 5.18
C ASN A 50 12.47 -9.01 3.72
N ARG A 51 11.36 -9.62 3.27
CA ARG A 51 10.75 -9.32 1.94
C ARG A 51 9.51 -8.44 2.08
N PHE A 52 9.72 -7.13 2.21
CA PHE A 52 8.66 -6.12 2.27
C PHE A 52 8.20 -5.63 0.89
N GLU A 53 9.01 -5.87 -0.14
CA GLU A 53 8.69 -5.53 -1.53
C GLU A 53 7.61 -6.50 -2.05
N GLY A 54 6.41 -5.99 -2.29
CA GLY A 54 5.25 -6.74 -2.77
C GLY A 54 5.56 -7.56 -4.03
N ARG A 55 6.02 -8.80 -3.85
CA ARG A 55 6.50 -9.65 -4.95
C ARG A 55 5.36 -10.53 -5.43
N GLY A 56 5.06 -10.45 -6.72
CA GLY A 56 4.16 -11.38 -7.39
C GLY A 56 4.73 -12.81 -7.37
N THR A 57 3.91 -13.79 -6.97
CA THR A 57 4.39 -15.18 -6.78
C THR A 57 3.78 -16.20 -7.72
N GLN A 58 2.53 -16.03 -8.13
CA GLN A 58 1.82 -16.97 -8.99
C GLN A 58 0.85 -16.25 -9.93
N GLY A 59 0.49 -16.93 -11.02
CA GLY A 59 -0.46 -16.42 -12.02
C GLY A 59 0.05 -15.18 -12.72
N LEU A 60 1.32 -15.19 -13.12
CA LEU A 60 1.90 -14.17 -13.99
C LEU A 60 1.05 -14.05 -15.25
N ASN A 61 0.56 -12.86 -15.52
CA ASN A 61 -0.23 -12.54 -16.68
C ASN A 61 0.22 -11.20 -17.24
N VAL A 62 0.28 -11.10 -18.56
CA VAL A 62 0.56 -9.87 -19.27
C VAL A 62 -0.78 -9.30 -19.74
N LYS A 63 -1.10 -8.09 -19.29
CA LYS A 63 -2.34 -7.40 -19.67
C LYS A 63 -2.01 -6.11 -20.41
N SER A 64 -2.65 -5.92 -21.56
CA SER A 64 -2.70 -4.63 -22.23
C SER A 64 -3.77 -3.77 -21.58
N MET A 65 -3.42 -2.56 -21.17
CA MET A 65 -4.31 -1.62 -20.52
C MET A 65 -4.76 -0.52 -21.48
N GLY A 66 -5.97 -0.02 -21.25
CA GLY A 66 -6.48 1.17 -21.94
C GLY A 66 -5.60 2.39 -21.69
N ARG A 67 -5.48 3.25 -22.71
CA ARG A 67 -4.63 4.45 -22.65
C ARG A 67 -5.06 5.41 -21.54
N ASP A 68 -6.36 5.53 -21.35
CA ASP A 68 -7.02 6.30 -20.30
C ASP A 68 -6.60 5.86 -18.90
N VAL A 69 -6.63 4.55 -18.62
CA VAL A 69 -6.24 4.00 -17.30
C VAL A 69 -4.75 4.25 -17.02
N VAL A 70 -3.91 4.06 -18.03
CA VAL A 70 -2.47 4.29 -17.90
C VAL A 70 -2.17 5.77 -17.65
N LEU A 71 -2.82 6.68 -18.38
CA LEU A 71 -2.65 8.12 -18.19
C LEU A 71 -3.15 8.57 -16.80
N GLN A 72 -4.27 8.04 -16.33
CA GLN A 72 -4.78 8.33 -14.98
C GLN A 72 -3.82 7.85 -13.90
N THR A 73 -3.27 6.64 -14.07
CA THR A 73 -2.29 6.06 -13.14
C THR A 73 -1.00 6.88 -13.14
N TYR A 74 -0.52 7.26 -14.33
CA TYR A 74 0.66 8.08 -14.49
C TYR A 74 0.49 9.46 -13.85
N PHE A 75 -0.66 10.11 -14.07
CA PHE A 75 -1.00 11.37 -13.40
C PHE A 75 -1.01 11.23 -11.88
N TYR A 76 -1.60 10.15 -11.36
CA TYR A 76 -1.61 9.87 -9.93
C TYR A 76 -0.19 9.74 -9.37
N ILE A 77 0.70 9.00 -10.05
CA ILE A 77 2.11 8.88 -9.65
C ILE A 77 2.77 10.26 -9.61
N LEU A 78 2.66 11.05 -10.68
CA LEU A 78 3.24 12.38 -10.74
C LEU A 78 2.75 13.28 -9.60
N ASN A 79 1.47 13.23 -9.26
CA ASN A 79 0.90 14.07 -8.21
C ASN A 79 1.38 13.71 -6.81
N ASN A 80 1.81 12.47 -6.57
CA ASN A 80 2.34 12.04 -5.28
C ASN A 80 3.85 12.27 -5.12
N LEU A 81 4.52 12.74 -6.18
CA LEU A 81 5.96 13.02 -6.14
C LEU A 81 6.18 14.49 -5.75
N SER A 82 6.86 14.69 -4.61
CA SER A 82 7.22 16.04 -4.12
C SER A 82 8.04 16.85 -5.13
N VAL A 83 8.86 16.17 -5.94
CA VAL A 83 9.66 16.80 -7.02
C VAL A 83 8.78 17.45 -8.10
N VAL A 84 7.55 16.95 -8.29
CA VAL A 84 6.61 17.42 -9.33
C VAL A 84 5.66 18.50 -8.79
N GLU A 85 5.54 18.65 -7.47
CA GLU A 85 4.66 19.63 -6.82
C GLU A 85 4.82 21.07 -7.36
N PRO A 86 6.04 21.61 -7.58
CA PRO A 86 6.22 22.95 -8.16
C PRO A 86 5.63 23.06 -9.57
N TYR A 87 5.70 22.00 -10.36
CA TYR A 87 5.14 21.94 -11.71
C TYR A 87 3.62 21.89 -11.67
N MET A 88 3.03 21.17 -10.72
CA MET A 88 1.58 21.16 -10.50
C MET A 88 1.06 22.55 -10.14
N ALA A 89 1.72 23.23 -9.19
CA ALA A 89 1.35 24.57 -8.77
C ALA A 89 1.46 25.59 -9.93
N THR A 90 2.57 25.57 -10.67
CA THR A 90 2.77 26.46 -11.82
C THR A 90 1.76 26.22 -12.93
N HIS A 91 1.39 24.97 -13.22
CA HIS A 91 0.37 24.69 -14.22
C HIS A 91 -1.02 25.18 -13.82
N LYS A 92 -1.40 25.05 -12.53
CA LYS A 92 -2.67 25.61 -12.02
C LYS A 92 -2.76 27.11 -12.24
N GLU A 93 -1.66 27.84 -12.01
CA GLU A 93 -1.58 29.29 -12.27
C GLU A 93 -1.69 29.62 -13.77
N VAL A 94 -1.05 28.82 -14.64
CA VAL A 94 -1.17 28.98 -16.11
C VAL A 94 -2.62 28.82 -16.57
N ILE A 95 -3.32 27.79 -16.07
CA ILE A 95 -4.73 27.55 -16.42
C ILE A 95 -5.63 28.66 -15.87
N LYS A 96 -5.41 29.12 -14.64
CA LYS A 96 -6.16 30.23 -14.04
C LYS A 96 -6.03 31.52 -14.85
N LYS A 97 -4.82 31.80 -15.38
CA LYS A 97 -4.59 32.94 -16.28
C LYS A 97 -5.24 32.77 -17.66
N LYS A 98 -5.25 31.54 -18.19
CA LYS A 98 -5.85 31.21 -19.50
C LYS A 98 -7.38 31.28 -19.45
N TYR A 99 -7.99 30.89 -18.33
CA TYR A 99 -9.45 30.83 -18.15
C TYR A 99 -9.92 31.57 -16.88
N PRO A 100 -9.78 32.90 -16.81
CA PRO A 100 -10.05 33.67 -15.59
C PRO A 100 -11.52 33.69 -15.14
N ARG A 101 -12.46 33.29 -16.02
CA ARG A 101 -13.90 33.26 -15.76
C ARG A 101 -14.43 31.87 -15.35
N MET A 102 -13.59 30.84 -15.38
CA MET A 102 -14.01 29.49 -15.00
C MET A 102 -14.02 29.31 -13.48
N ASN A 103 -14.94 28.48 -13.00
CA ASN A 103 -15.01 28.07 -11.61
C ASN A 103 -13.86 27.09 -11.28
N ASP A 104 -13.43 27.04 -10.04
CA ASP A 104 -12.33 26.21 -9.51
C ASP A 104 -12.47 24.73 -9.87
N LYS A 105 -13.69 24.18 -9.84
CA LYS A 105 -13.93 22.77 -10.26
C LYS A 105 -13.55 22.54 -11.73
N LEU A 106 -13.96 23.44 -12.62
CA LEU A 106 -13.65 23.32 -14.04
C LEU A 106 -12.15 23.57 -14.31
N LEU A 107 -11.53 24.47 -13.55
CA LEU A 107 -10.08 24.70 -13.61
C LEU A 107 -9.31 23.43 -13.21
N LEU A 108 -9.73 22.73 -12.15
CA LEU A 108 -9.15 21.45 -11.74
C LEU A 108 -9.35 20.36 -12.80
N THR A 109 -10.55 20.25 -13.37
CA THR A 109 -10.79 19.31 -14.48
C THR A 109 -9.89 19.59 -15.68
N GLN A 110 -9.71 20.87 -16.04
CA GLN A 110 -8.83 21.25 -17.13
C GLN A 110 -7.37 20.97 -16.82
N HIS A 111 -6.95 21.24 -15.58
CA HIS A 111 -5.62 20.91 -15.09
C HIS A 111 -5.33 19.41 -15.21
N ASN A 112 -6.21 18.56 -14.70
CA ASN A 112 -6.01 17.11 -14.77
C ASN A 112 -5.94 16.60 -16.22
N LYS A 113 -6.66 17.24 -17.16
CA LYS A 113 -6.63 16.88 -18.59
C LYS A 113 -5.38 17.35 -19.32
N GLU A 114 -4.93 18.58 -19.08
CA GLU A 114 -3.83 19.20 -19.83
C GLU A 114 -2.46 19.02 -19.16
N PHE A 115 -2.40 18.63 -17.86
CA PHE A 115 -1.14 18.65 -17.11
C PHE A 115 -0.06 17.78 -17.73
N ILE A 116 -0.38 16.54 -18.12
CA ILE A 116 0.63 15.61 -18.67
C ILE A 116 1.29 16.19 -19.92
N SER A 117 0.50 16.69 -20.88
CA SER A 117 1.04 17.25 -22.12
C SER A 117 1.78 18.57 -21.88
N TRP A 118 1.28 19.40 -20.96
CA TRP A 118 1.97 20.63 -20.57
C TRP A 118 3.31 20.35 -19.87
N PHE A 119 3.35 19.35 -18.98
CA PHE A 119 4.53 18.94 -18.23
C PHE A 119 5.63 18.42 -19.18
N ASP A 120 5.24 17.57 -20.14
CA ASP A 120 6.13 17.07 -21.18
C ASP A 120 6.73 18.19 -22.03
N MET A 121 5.88 19.12 -22.50
CA MET A 121 6.33 20.30 -23.25
C MET A 121 7.25 21.20 -22.41
N ARG A 122 6.96 21.37 -21.11
CA ARG A 122 7.73 22.23 -20.22
C ARG A 122 9.14 21.70 -20.01
N ILE A 123 9.29 20.41 -19.73
CA ILE A 123 10.57 19.78 -19.43
C ILE A 123 11.39 19.56 -20.70
N SER A 124 10.74 19.23 -21.82
CA SER A 124 11.43 19.11 -23.11
C SER A 124 12.13 20.41 -23.52
N ASN A 125 11.65 21.56 -23.03
CA ASN A 125 12.26 22.87 -23.25
C ASN A 125 13.22 23.32 -22.12
N ASP A 126 13.33 22.55 -21.04
CA ASP A 126 14.16 22.88 -19.87
C ASP A 126 15.46 22.06 -19.85
N TYR A 127 16.54 22.67 -20.34
CA TYR A 127 17.85 22.02 -20.38
C TYR A 127 18.39 21.69 -18.99
N TYR A 128 18.02 22.49 -17.98
CA TYR A 128 18.51 22.37 -16.60
C TYR A 128 17.64 21.47 -15.72
N ALA A 129 16.58 20.87 -16.27
CA ALA A 129 15.76 19.92 -15.52
C ALA A 129 16.61 18.76 -15.00
N SER A 130 16.36 18.39 -13.74
CA SER A 130 17.05 17.27 -13.09
C SER A 130 16.83 15.97 -13.86
N GLU A 131 17.78 15.05 -13.73
CA GLU A 131 17.70 13.76 -14.41
C GLU A 131 16.44 12.99 -14.00
N ILE A 132 16.07 13.03 -12.71
CA ILE A 132 14.85 12.41 -12.19
C ILE A 132 13.61 12.92 -12.92
N ILE A 133 13.51 14.22 -13.16
CA ILE A 133 12.38 14.84 -13.86
C ILE A 133 12.34 14.40 -15.33
N LYS A 134 13.51 14.27 -15.97
CA LYS A 134 13.61 13.72 -17.32
C LYS A 134 13.19 12.25 -17.37
N TRP A 135 13.55 11.46 -16.36
CA TRP A 135 13.11 10.07 -16.23
C TRP A 135 11.60 9.94 -16.07
N LEU A 136 10.97 10.88 -15.36
CA LEU A 136 9.51 10.89 -15.19
C LEU A 136 8.76 11.09 -16.50
N LEU A 137 9.34 11.76 -17.51
CA LEU A 137 8.70 11.92 -18.83
C LEU A 137 8.48 10.61 -19.58
N TYR A 138 9.25 9.56 -19.26
CA TYR A 138 9.07 8.27 -19.90
C TYR A 138 7.77 7.64 -19.42
N MET A 139 6.74 7.80 -20.23
CA MET A 139 5.40 7.31 -19.95
C MET A 139 5.44 5.79 -19.70
N PRO A 140 4.68 5.28 -18.72
CA PRO A 140 4.65 3.86 -18.43
C PRO A 140 4.17 3.03 -19.63
N ASN A 141 4.68 1.81 -19.72
CA ASN A 141 4.27 0.87 -20.76
C ASN A 141 2.78 0.53 -20.59
N PHE A 142 2.06 0.48 -21.71
CA PHE A 142 0.66 0.04 -21.75
C PHE A 142 0.48 -1.44 -21.47
N THR A 143 1.58 -2.20 -21.56
CA THR A 143 1.63 -3.62 -21.22
C THR A 143 2.09 -3.77 -19.78
N LEU A 144 1.16 -4.15 -18.89
CA LEU A 144 1.43 -4.38 -17.49
C LEU A 144 1.61 -5.86 -17.20
N ILE A 145 2.60 -6.15 -16.36
CA ILE A 145 2.75 -7.45 -15.74
C ILE A 145 1.87 -7.49 -14.49
N THR A 146 1.02 -8.50 -14.41
CA THR A 146 0.08 -8.71 -13.31
C THR A 146 0.28 -10.09 -12.70
N TRP A 147 -0.06 -10.25 -11.43
CA TRP A 147 0.00 -11.51 -10.72
C TRP A 147 -1.32 -11.77 -10.01
N THR A 148 -1.70 -13.04 -9.84
CA THR A 148 -2.90 -13.41 -9.08
C THR A 148 -2.64 -13.55 -7.58
N THR A 149 -1.36 -13.63 -7.20
CA THR A 149 -0.93 -13.67 -5.80
C THR A 149 0.29 -12.81 -5.62
N CYS A 150 0.34 -12.08 -4.51
CA CYS A 150 1.50 -11.32 -4.10
C CYS A 150 1.86 -11.67 -2.65
N LYS A 151 3.13 -11.48 -2.30
CA LYS A 151 3.60 -11.59 -0.93
C LYS A 151 4.01 -10.22 -0.43
N ILE A 152 3.43 -9.80 0.69
CA ILE A 152 3.71 -8.50 1.34
C ILE A 152 3.88 -8.78 2.84
N SER A 153 4.97 -8.30 3.43
CA SER A 153 5.21 -8.38 4.88
C SER A 153 5.02 -9.77 5.49
N ASN A 154 5.57 -10.81 4.84
CA ASN A 154 5.42 -12.23 5.18
C ASN A 154 4.04 -12.87 4.96
N TYR A 155 3.04 -12.11 4.53
CA TYR A 155 1.71 -12.63 4.21
C TYR A 155 1.55 -12.85 2.71
N SER A 156 0.76 -13.86 2.34
CA SER A 156 0.37 -14.11 0.95
C SER A 156 -1.03 -13.56 0.73
N PHE A 157 -1.16 -12.63 -0.22
CA PHE A 157 -2.41 -12.02 -0.60
C PHE A 157 -2.86 -12.51 -1.98
N TYR A 158 -4.16 -12.65 -2.14
CA TYR A 158 -4.79 -13.09 -3.37
C TYR A 158 -5.55 -11.93 -4.01
N ILE A 159 -5.53 -11.86 -5.35
CA ILE A 159 -6.52 -11.05 -6.04
C ILE A 159 -7.90 -11.62 -5.74
N LYS A 160 -8.92 -10.76 -5.67
CA LYS A 160 -10.29 -11.15 -5.30
C LYS A 160 -10.81 -12.35 -6.09
N ALA A 161 -10.63 -12.35 -7.42
CA ALA A 161 -11.08 -13.46 -8.26
C ALA A 161 -10.43 -14.82 -7.91
N LYS A 162 -9.20 -14.83 -7.36
CA LYS A 162 -8.54 -16.05 -6.88
C LYS A 162 -9.00 -16.41 -5.47
N ASP A 163 -9.23 -15.42 -4.63
CA ASP A 163 -9.75 -15.59 -3.27
C ASP A 163 -11.18 -16.16 -3.27
N ASP A 164 -12.04 -15.70 -4.19
CA ASP A 164 -13.41 -16.18 -4.36
C ASP A 164 -13.47 -17.69 -4.71
N CYS A 165 -12.41 -18.22 -5.31
CA CYS A 165 -12.25 -19.64 -5.63
C CYS A 165 -11.43 -20.40 -4.58
N SER A 166 -11.00 -19.74 -3.50
CA SER A 166 -10.22 -20.33 -2.42
C SER A 166 -11.08 -20.58 -1.19
N THR A 167 -10.68 -21.56 -0.37
CA THR A 167 -11.22 -21.74 0.98
C THR A 167 -10.61 -20.76 1.98
N MET A 168 -9.54 -20.05 1.60
CA MET A 168 -8.83 -19.06 2.40
C MET A 168 -9.35 -17.65 2.10
N GLN A 169 -9.42 -16.76 3.09
CA GLN A 169 -9.82 -15.35 2.92
C GLN A 169 -8.60 -14.42 3.04
N ASN A 170 -7.82 -14.29 1.97
CA ASN A 170 -6.55 -13.55 1.95
C ASN A 170 -6.55 -12.42 0.91
N SER A 171 -7.72 -11.90 0.49
CA SER A 171 -7.81 -10.75 -0.42
C SER A 171 -7.91 -9.37 0.23
N LYS A 172 -8.08 -9.30 1.56
CA LYS A 172 -8.30 -8.02 2.25
C LYS A 172 -6.96 -7.32 2.52
N VAL A 173 -6.67 -6.31 1.72
CA VAL A 173 -5.60 -5.32 1.96
C VAL A 173 -6.27 -3.97 2.15
N MET A 174 -5.93 -3.27 3.23
CA MET A 174 -6.35 -1.89 3.48
C MET A 174 -5.13 -0.98 3.29
N VAL A 175 -5.33 0.14 2.61
CA VAL A 175 -4.32 1.20 2.52
C VAL A 175 -4.85 2.36 3.34
N GLU A 176 -4.14 2.73 4.39
CA GLU A 176 -4.37 4.00 5.06
C GLU A 176 -3.80 5.11 4.18
N THR A 177 -4.65 6.07 3.81
CA THR A 177 -4.26 7.19 2.94
C THR A 177 -4.69 8.50 3.58
N GLU A 178 -3.79 9.48 3.60
CA GLU A 178 -4.15 10.88 3.74
C GLU A 178 -4.33 11.42 2.33
N SER A 179 -5.55 11.34 1.79
CA SER A 179 -5.83 11.83 0.44
C SER A 179 -6.62 13.14 0.49
N VAL A 180 -6.15 14.14 -0.27
CA VAL A 180 -6.96 15.30 -0.66
C VAL A 180 -7.79 14.84 -1.86
N TYR A 181 -9.11 14.75 -1.72
CA TYR A 181 -10.02 14.23 -2.74
C TYR A 181 -9.74 14.78 -4.14
N PHE A 182 -9.46 13.89 -5.08
CA PHE A 182 -9.40 14.20 -6.51
C PHE A 182 -10.81 14.04 -7.08
N SER A 183 -11.39 15.09 -7.68
CA SER A 183 -12.61 14.92 -8.46
C SER A 183 -12.26 14.27 -9.80
N SER A 184 -12.85 13.11 -10.05
CA SER A 184 -12.97 12.50 -11.37
C SER A 184 -13.82 13.35 -12.31
#